data_AF-A0A3S5AIK0-F1
#
_entry.id   AF-A0A3S5AIK0-F1
#
_cell.length_a   1.000
_cell.length_b   1.000
_cell.length_c   1.000
_cell.angle_alpha   90.00
_cell.angle_beta   90.00
_cell.angle_gamma   90.00
#
_symmetry.space_group_name_H-M   'P 1'
#
loop_
_entity.id
_entity.type
_entity.pdbx_description
1 polymer ?
#
loop_
_entity_poly.entity_id
_entity_poly.type
_entity_poly.pdbx_seq_one_letter_code
_entity_poly.pdbx_strand_id
1 'polypeptide(L)'
;MATLDMKTSAICRSMDGKHFPIDEAMPGVNYPPMHPRCRSTTITYRENKDGKTRTARSEDGKSYDVPLDMNYEEWHKTYVENDPEYLAKEKAWKNRHGDRKQYENYIEAIGKKNVPSSFDSFQKLKYNNTKEWEQLKHYKRSIKSGELTSFADFKLYKDVSKEIDEKLIGLKTSDGVVINKKSKHFINRVIGSVEQKRNGVDIEHAIRILSTPDDIKRLKHSTRYSIMGVGSVSVNPKTGKLIQVNPLGGRKKND
;
A
#
# COMPACT_ATOMS: atom_id res chain seq x y z
N MET A 1 -10.91 35.27 3.23
CA MET A 1 -11.55 33.98 3.55
C MET A 1 -11.09 32.91 2.57
N ALA A 2 -10.53 31.81 3.07
CA ALA A 2 -10.14 30.65 2.26
C ALA A 2 -11.33 29.73 1.95
N THR A 3 -11.22 28.81 1.00
CA THR A 3 -12.16 27.69 0.90
C THR A 3 -11.79 26.65 1.96
N LEU A 4 -12.79 26.04 2.60
CA LEU A 4 -12.58 24.95 3.56
C LEU A 4 -12.60 23.61 2.80
N ASP A 5 -11.43 23.15 2.35
CA ASP A 5 -11.26 21.87 1.65
C ASP A 5 -9.82 21.35 1.64
N MET A 6 -9.62 20.06 1.33
CA MET A 6 -8.28 19.45 1.23
C MET A 6 -7.36 20.06 0.15
N LYS A 7 -7.91 20.81 -0.81
CA LYS A 7 -7.14 21.37 -1.94
C LYS A 7 -6.58 22.75 -1.65
N THR A 8 -7.03 23.38 -0.58
CA THR A 8 -6.63 24.73 -0.17
C THR A 8 -5.17 24.74 0.24
N SER A 9 -4.40 25.70 -0.28
CA SER A 9 -2.95 25.77 -0.08
C SER A 9 -2.59 26.22 1.33
N ALA A 10 -1.36 25.94 1.77
CA ALA A 10 -0.87 26.42 3.07
C ALA A 10 -0.95 27.97 3.18
N ILE A 11 -0.66 28.69 2.09
CA ILE A 11 -0.77 30.16 2.03
C ILE A 11 -2.22 30.59 2.27
N CYS A 12 -3.18 30.01 1.55
CA CYS A 12 -4.60 30.30 1.74
C CYS A 12 -5.07 30.00 3.17
N ARG A 13 -4.71 28.82 3.71
CA ARG A 13 -5.06 28.39 5.08
C ARG A 13 -4.54 29.39 6.12
N SER A 14 -3.28 29.82 5.98
CA SER A 14 -2.63 30.76 6.90
C SER A 14 -3.24 32.17 6.92
N MET A 15 -4.05 32.49 5.90
CA MET A 15 -4.71 33.78 5.73
C MET A 15 -6.22 33.68 5.99
N ASP A 16 -6.73 32.51 6.38
CA ASP A 16 -8.14 32.36 6.71
C ASP A 16 -8.46 33.05 8.04
N GLY A 17 -9.61 33.74 8.09
CA GLY A 17 -10.05 34.50 9.27
C GLY A 17 -9.31 35.82 9.55
N LYS A 18 -8.25 36.16 8.80
CA LYS A 18 -7.56 37.46 8.93
C LYS A 18 -8.34 38.60 8.30
N HIS A 19 -8.25 39.79 8.90
CA HIS A 19 -8.88 41.02 8.44
C HIS A 19 -7.82 42.09 8.19
N PHE A 20 -7.97 42.82 7.09
CA PHE A 20 -7.07 43.90 6.70
C PHE A 20 -7.89 45.11 6.28
N PRO A 21 -7.43 46.33 6.58
CA PRO A 21 -7.94 47.55 5.97
C PRO A 21 -7.85 47.49 4.43
N ILE A 22 -8.79 48.14 3.74
CA ILE A 22 -8.84 48.12 2.27
C ILE A 22 -7.66 48.90 1.65
N ASP A 23 -7.24 49.98 2.31
CA ASP A 23 -6.09 50.79 1.93
C ASP A 23 -4.75 50.03 2.09
N GLU A 24 -4.70 48.99 2.92
CA GLU A 24 -3.55 48.09 3.06
C GLU A 24 -3.63 46.85 2.13
N ALA A 25 -4.60 46.77 1.23
CA ALA A 25 -4.77 45.63 0.35
C ALA A 25 -3.65 45.52 -0.70
N MET A 26 -2.89 44.43 -0.62
CA MET A 26 -1.79 44.09 -1.51
C MET A 26 -2.03 42.72 -2.18
N PRO A 27 -2.44 42.70 -3.47
CA PRO A 27 -2.58 41.47 -4.23
C PRO A 27 -1.30 40.63 -4.20
N GLY A 28 -1.42 39.32 -4.02
CA GLY A 28 -0.25 38.44 -3.87
C GLY A 28 0.26 38.28 -2.43
N VAL A 29 -0.10 39.19 -1.52
CA VAL A 29 0.40 39.21 -0.13
C VAL A 29 -0.72 38.97 0.87
N ASN A 30 -1.66 39.91 0.99
CA ASN A 30 -2.82 39.83 1.89
C ASN A 30 -4.17 39.89 1.16
N TYR A 31 -4.16 40.12 -0.16
CA TYR A 31 -5.35 40.22 -0.99
C TYR A 31 -5.34 39.13 -2.10
N PRO A 32 -6.42 38.35 -2.27
CA PRO A 32 -6.54 37.38 -3.36
C PRO A 32 -6.54 38.02 -4.77
N PRO A 33 -5.98 37.35 -5.80
CA PRO A 33 -5.33 36.06 -5.75
C PRO A 33 -3.90 36.15 -5.19
N MET A 34 -3.57 35.27 -4.23
CA MET A 34 -2.22 35.22 -3.63
C MET A 34 -1.25 34.31 -4.40
N HIS A 35 -1.78 33.42 -5.24
CA HIS A 35 -1.00 32.47 -6.04
C HIS A 35 -1.85 31.91 -7.19
N PRO A 36 -1.25 31.26 -8.20
CA PRO A 36 -2.01 30.57 -9.24
C PRO A 36 -2.98 29.55 -8.64
N ARG A 37 -4.23 29.53 -9.11
CA ARG A 37 -5.33 28.73 -8.54
C ARG A 37 -5.61 29.02 -7.05
N CYS A 38 -5.49 30.28 -6.64
CA CYS A 38 -5.90 30.76 -5.31
C CYS A 38 -7.32 30.27 -4.99
N ARG A 39 -7.50 29.69 -3.78
CA ARG A 39 -8.81 29.26 -3.27
C ARG A 39 -9.35 30.20 -2.19
N SER A 40 -8.78 31.39 -2.08
CA SER A 40 -9.26 32.45 -1.18
C SER A 40 -10.03 33.52 -1.93
N THR A 41 -11.00 34.10 -1.25
CA THR A 41 -11.79 35.26 -1.67
C THR A 41 -11.84 36.31 -0.57
N THR A 42 -12.29 37.51 -0.90
CA THR A 42 -12.57 38.59 0.04
C THR A 42 -14.04 38.59 0.43
N ILE A 43 -14.32 38.95 1.68
CA ILE A 43 -15.65 39.21 2.20
C ILE A 43 -15.57 40.46 3.07
N THR A 44 -16.64 41.25 3.11
CA THR A 44 -16.72 42.40 4.01
C THR A 44 -16.67 41.93 5.46
N TYR A 45 -15.94 42.65 6.30
CA TYR A 45 -15.92 42.39 7.73
C TYR A 45 -17.32 42.60 8.31
N ARG A 46 -17.71 41.71 9.24
CA ARG A 46 -18.99 41.76 9.94
C ARG A 46 -18.72 41.43 11.40
N GLU A 47 -19.14 42.31 12.30
CA GLU A 47 -19.07 42.09 13.74
C GLU A 47 -20.02 40.96 14.16
N ASN A 48 -21.30 41.04 13.77
CA ASN A 48 -22.27 39.99 14.02
C ASN A 48 -22.25 38.92 12.90
N LYS A 49 -21.87 37.69 13.27
CA LYS A 49 -21.81 36.51 12.40
C LYS A 49 -22.88 35.46 12.73
N ASP A 50 -23.77 35.74 13.68
CA ASP A 50 -24.77 34.81 14.18
C ASP A 50 -25.70 34.33 13.07
N GLY A 51 -25.90 33.01 12.99
CA GLY A 51 -26.75 32.37 12.00
C GLY A 51 -26.23 32.44 10.54
N LYS A 52 -25.04 33.00 10.30
CA LYS A 52 -24.43 33.06 8.96
C LYS A 52 -23.53 31.86 8.74
N THR A 53 -23.46 31.41 7.48
CA THR A 53 -22.66 30.27 7.07
C THR A 53 -21.61 30.63 6.02
N ARG A 54 -20.61 29.77 5.87
CA ARG A 54 -19.69 29.72 4.75
C ARG A 54 -19.67 28.32 4.16
N THR A 55 -19.39 28.22 2.87
CA THR A 55 -19.32 26.94 2.17
C THR A 55 -17.99 26.22 2.42
N ALA A 56 -18.07 24.95 2.81
CA ALA A 56 -16.99 23.98 2.82
C ALA A 56 -17.18 22.95 1.70
N ARG A 57 -16.13 22.18 1.38
CA ARG A 57 -16.20 21.05 0.44
C ARG A 57 -15.80 19.76 1.13
N SER A 58 -16.60 18.72 0.92
CA SER A 58 -16.27 17.37 1.40
C SER A 58 -15.11 16.80 0.59
N GLU A 59 -14.59 15.66 1.05
CA GLU A 59 -13.60 14.83 0.38
C GLU A 59 -13.97 14.46 -1.07
N ASP A 60 -15.27 14.29 -1.36
CA ASP A 60 -15.80 14.05 -2.71
C ASP A 60 -16.05 15.34 -3.52
N GLY A 61 -15.84 16.50 -2.91
CA GLY A 61 -16.02 17.82 -3.54
C GLY A 61 -17.44 18.37 -3.47
N LYS A 62 -18.34 17.73 -2.73
CA LYS A 62 -19.70 18.22 -2.48
C LYS A 62 -19.67 19.43 -1.56
N SER A 63 -20.47 20.45 -1.87
CA SER A 63 -20.63 21.61 -0.99
C SER A 63 -21.46 21.27 0.23
N TYR A 64 -21.10 21.85 1.36
CA TYR A 64 -21.94 21.92 2.54
C TYR A 64 -21.65 23.21 3.31
N ASP A 65 -22.54 23.59 4.22
CA ASP A 65 -22.43 24.84 4.97
C ASP A 65 -21.91 24.58 6.39
N VAL A 66 -21.05 25.47 6.84
CA VAL A 66 -20.53 25.53 8.22
C VAL A 66 -20.67 26.95 8.76
N PRO A 67 -20.58 27.19 10.08
CA PRO A 67 -20.62 28.53 10.65
C PRO A 67 -19.61 29.49 9.99
N LEU A 68 -20.01 30.75 9.77
CA LEU A 68 -19.18 31.75 9.09
C LEU A 68 -17.86 32.05 9.82
N ASP A 69 -17.85 31.95 11.14
CA ASP A 69 -16.70 32.16 12.02
C ASP A 69 -15.73 30.98 12.07
N MET A 70 -16.16 29.78 11.67
CA MET A 70 -15.30 28.60 11.60
C MET A 70 -14.12 28.84 10.66
N ASN A 71 -12.91 28.79 11.21
CA ASN A 71 -11.68 28.92 10.43
C ASN A 71 -11.21 27.55 9.89
N TYR A 72 -10.18 27.58 9.02
CA TYR A 72 -9.64 26.36 8.42
C TYR A 72 -9.14 25.32 9.43
N GLU A 73 -8.48 25.74 10.50
CA GLU A 73 -7.92 24.83 11.51
C GLU A 73 -9.04 24.14 12.30
N GLU A 74 -10.05 24.88 12.73
CA GLU A 74 -11.25 24.35 13.38
C GLU A 74 -12.01 23.38 12.48
N TRP A 75 -12.19 23.75 11.21
CA TRP A 75 -12.81 22.90 10.21
C TRP A 75 -12.04 21.60 10.00
N HIS A 76 -10.71 21.66 9.86
CA HIS A 76 -9.88 20.47 9.66
C HIS A 76 -9.93 19.55 10.88
N LYS A 77 -9.84 20.12 12.09
CA LYS A 77 -9.97 19.37 13.35
C LYS A 77 -11.33 18.68 13.49
N THR A 78 -12.41 19.35 13.09
CA THR A 78 -13.78 18.84 13.24
C THR A 78 -14.11 17.77 12.20
N TYR A 79 -13.75 17.99 10.95
CA TYR A 79 -14.22 17.18 9.82
C TYR A 79 -13.17 16.25 9.21
N VAL A 80 -11.88 16.44 9.50
CA VAL A 80 -10.79 15.75 8.80
C VAL A 80 -9.92 14.89 9.73
N GLU A 81 -9.47 15.42 10.86
CA GLU A 81 -8.46 14.74 11.72
C GLU A 81 -8.87 13.33 12.18
N ASN A 82 -10.17 13.12 12.42
CA ASN A 82 -10.71 11.85 12.91
C ASN A 82 -11.33 10.97 11.81
N ASP A 83 -11.21 11.36 10.53
CA ASP A 83 -11.71 10.60 9.39
C ASP A 83 -10.54 9.98 8.59
N PRO A 84 -10.28 8.67 8.72
CA PRO A 84 -9.22 7.99 7.98
C PRO A 84 -9.35 8.08 6.46
N GLU A 85 -10.57 8.09 5.93
CA GLU A 85 -10.81 8.19 4.48
C GLU A 85 -10.47 9.60 3.99
N TYR A 86 -10.89 10.63 4.74
CA TYR A 86 -10.55 12.01 4.43
C TYR A 86 -9.04 12.23 4.48
N LEU A 87 -8.36 11.76 5.53
CA LEU A 87 -6.90 11.84 5.65
C LEU A 87 -6.18 11.13 4.49
N ALA A 88 -6.70 10.00 4.02
CA ALA A 88 -6.14 9.31 2.87
C ALA A 88 -6.30 10.11 1.58
N LYS A 89 -7.48 10.72 1.35
CA LYS A 89 -7.74 11.60 0.20
C LYS A 89 -6.87 12.86 0.23
N GLU A 90 -6.69 13.50 1.41
CA GLU A 90 -5.78 14.65 1.56
C GLU A 90 -4.33 14.26 1.24
N LYS A 91 -3.86 13.11 1.75
CA LYS A 91 -2.52 12.57 1.44
C LYS A 91 -2.36 12.28 -0.05
N ALA A 92 -3.38 11.68 -0.69
CA ALA A 92 -3.38 11.40 -2.12
C ALA A 92 -3.31 12.69 -2.94
N TRP A 93 -4.07 13.73 -2.58
CA TRP A 93 -4.01 15.03 -3.25
C TRP A 93 -2.64 15.69 -3.10
N LYS A 94 -2.08 15.69 -1.88
CA LYS A 94 -0.76 16.26 -1.59
C LYS A 94 0.34 15.59 -2.40
N ASN A 95 0.29 14.26 -2.52
CA ASN A 95 1.32 13.46 -3.20
C ASN A 95 1.03 13.18 -4.69
N ARG A 96 -0.07 13.71 -5.25
CA ARG A 96 -0.59 13.37 -6.59
C ARG A 96 0.44 13.34 -7.72
N HIS A 97 1.41 14.25 -7.72
CA HIS A 97 2.44 14.33 -8.76
C HIS A 97 3.48 13.22 -8.61
N GLY A 98 3.97 13.00 -7.38
CA GLY A 98 4.89 11.91 -7.09
C GLY A 98 4.25 10.54 -7.28
N ASP A 99 2.98 10.41 -6.89
CA ASP A 99 2.19 9.20 -7.09
C ASP A 99 1.96 8.92 -8.57
N ARG A 100 1.73 9.95 -9.39
CA ARG A 100 1.57 9.78 -10.84
C ARG A 100 2.82 9.20 -11.48
N LYS A 101 3.99 9.78 -11.17
CA LYS A 101 5.28 9.21 -11.59
C LYS A 101 5.49 7.80 -11.06
N GLN A 102 5.08 7.55 -9.82
CA GLN A 102 5.14 6.20 -9.24
C GLN A 102 4.26 5.22 -10.02
N TYR A 103 3.02 5.58 -10.35
CA TYR A 103 2.10 4.73 -11.10
C TYR A 103 2.64 4.38 -12.49
N GLU A 104 3.17 5.38 -13.21
CA GLU A 104 3.85 5.18 -14.51
C GLU A 104 5.03 4.22 -14.39
N ASN A 105 5.90 4.41 -13.39
CA ASN A 105 7.02 3.50 -13.12
C ASN A 105 6.59 2.07 -12.74
N TYR A 106 5.36 1.86 -12.25
CA TYR A 106 4.82 0.53 -12.00
C TYR A 106 4.28 -0.09 -13.30
N ILE A 107 3.57 0.68 -14.12
CA ILE A 107 3.12 0.24 -15.45
C ILE A 107 4.31 -0.20 -16.30
N GLU A 108 5.40 0.58 -16.32
CA GLU A 108 6.61 0.23 -17.08
C GLU A 108 7.27 -1.05 -16.56
N ALA A 109 7.38 -1.21 -15.24
CA ALA A 109 8.14 -2.30 -14.64
C ALA A 109 7.42 -3.66 -14.64
N ILE A 110 6.09 -3.66 -14.51
CA ILE A 110 5.30 -4.91 -14.39
C ILE A 110 4.12 -4.98 -15.37
N GLY A 111 3.93 -3.99 -16.23
CA GLY A 111 2.86 -3.95 -17.20
C GLY A 111 1.51 -3.50 -16.62
N LYS A 112 0.69 -2.87 -17.48
CA LYS A 112 -0.62 -2.32 -17.10
C LYS A 112 -1.58 -3.35 -16.50
N LYS A 113 -1.49 -4.63 -16.92
CA LYS A 113 -2.33 -5.71 -16.39
C LYS A 113 -2.11 -6.02 -14.90
N ASN A 114 -0.93 -5.69 -14.39
CA ASN A 114 -0.48 -6.08 -13.05
C ASN A 114 -0.56 -4.93 -12.03
N VAL A 115 -1.12 -3.79 -12.44
CA VAL A 115 -1.32 -2.61 -11.59
C VAL A 115 -2.81 -2.28 -11.51
N PRO A 116 -3.24 -1.48 -10.52
CA PRO A 116 -4.60 -0.94 -10.50
C PRO A 116 -4.98 -0.28 -11.83
N SER A 117 -6.23 -0.47 -12.25
CA SER A 117 -6.74 -0.08 -13.57
C SER A 117 -6.70 1.43 -13.82
N SER A 118 -6.62 2.24 -12.76
CA SER A 118 -6.54 3.69 -12.83
C SER A 118 -5.58 4.26 -11.78
N PHE A 119 -5.18 5.52 -12.00
CA PHE A 119 -4.38 6.28 -11.04
C PHE A 119 -5.09 6.46 -9.69
N ASP A 120 -6.41 6.72 -9.70
CA ASP A 120 -7.21 6.84 -8.48
C ASP A 120 -7.24 5.52 -7.71
N SER A 121 -7.48 4.40 -8.41
CA SER A 121 -7.41 3.07 -7.80
C SER A 121 -6.03 2.76 -7.23
N PHE A 122 -4.96 3.26 -7.86
CA PHE A 122 -3.59 3.13 -7.36
C PHE A 122 -3.38 3.91 -6.05
N GLN A 123 -3.85 5.15 -5.95
CA GLN A 123 -3.78 5.92 -4.71
C GLN A 123 -4.64 5.29 -3.61
N LYS A 124 -5.86 4.83 -3.93
CA LYS A 124 -6.73 4.10 -3.00
C LYS A 124 -6.05 2.85 -2.45
N LEU A 125 -5.46 2.02 -3.31
CA LEU A 125 -4.68 0.86 -2.89
C LEU A 125 -3.54 1.27 -1.93
N LYS A 126 -2.76 2.29 -2.31
CA LYS A 126 -1.58 2.74 -1.58
C LYS A 126 -1.89 3.28 -0.18
N TYR A 127 -2.97 4.06 -0.03
CA TYR A 127 -3.28 4.76 1.22
C TYR A 127 -4.32 4.06 2.09
N ASN A 128 -5.13 3.16 1.54
CA ASN A 128 -6.20 2.49 2.28
C ASN A 128 -5.95 0.99 2.52
N ASN A 129 -5.01 0.37 1.80
CA ASN A 129 -4.74 -1.07 1.92
C ASN A 129 -3.24 -1.39 2.00
N THR A 130 -2.69 -1.23 3.21
CA THR A 130 -1.26 -1.46 3.50
C THR A 130 -0.80 -2.88 3.13
N LYS A 131 -1.64 -3.91 3.36
CA LYS A 131 -1.27 -5.31 3.11
C LYS A 131 -1.10 -5.57 1.61
N GLU A 132 -2.08 -5.20 0.80
CA GLU A 132 -2.03 -5.42 -0.65
C GLU A 132 -1.01 -4.48 -1.33
N TRP A 133 -0.84 -3.26 -0.83
CA TRP A 133 0.23 -2.36 -1.27
C TRP A 133 1.63 -2.98 -1.07
N GLU A 134 1.87 -3.62 0.08
CA GLU A 134 3.11 -4.32 0.36
C GLU A 134 3.33 -5.58 -0.49
N GLN A 135 2.24 -6.22 -0.93
CA GLN A 135 2.30 -7.31 -1.92
C GLN A 135 2.67 -6.78 -3.30
N LEU A 136 2.04 -5.70 -3.78
CA LEU A 136 2.33 -5.11 -5.08
C LEU A 136 3.78 -4.59 -5.16
N LYS A 137 4.27 -3.93 -4.11
CA LYS A 137 5.68 -3.52 -3.98
C LYS A 137 6.63 -4.70 -4.12
N HIS A 138 6.34 -5.80 -3.44
CA HIS A 138 7.19 -6.99 -3.48
C HIS A 138 7.12 -7.71 -4.82
N TYR A 139 5.93 -7.84 -5.39
CA TYR A 139 5.74 -8.40 -6.71
C TYR A 139 6.59 -7.65 -7.74
N LYS A 140 6.49 -6.31 -7.79
CA LYS A 140 7.35 -5.47 -8.64
C LYS A 140 8.83 -5.74 -8.44
N ARG A 141 9.28 -5.80 -7.18
CA ARG A 141 10.68 -6.07 -6.86
C ARG A 141 11.12 -7.46 -7.35
N SER A 142 10.27 -8.46 -7.19
CA SER A 142 10.56 -9.86 -7.53
C SER A 142 10.64 -10.09 -9.04
N ILE A 143 9.75 -9.45 -9.81
CA ILE A 143 9.84 -9.42 -11.27
C ILE A 143 11.14 -8.75 -11.70
N LYS A 144 11.46 -7.57 -11.14
CA LYS A 144 12.68 -6.83 -11.48
C LYS A 144 13.97 -7.59 -11.14
N SER A 145 14.00 -8.34 -10.04
CA SER A 145 15.16 -9.15 -9.64
C SER A 145 15.22 -10.51 -10.33
N GLY A 146 14.21 -10.85 -11.15
CA GLY A 146 14.04 -12.19 -11.71
C GLY A 146 13.82 -13.28 -10.66
N GLU A 147 13.40 -12.96 -9.43
CA GLU A 147 13.04 -13.99 -8.45
C GLU A 147 11.69 -14.64 -8.74
N LEU A 148 10.86 -13.95 -9.53
CA LEU A 148 9.56 -14.39 -9.97
C LEU A 148 9.49 -14.25 -11.49
N THR A 149 8.94 -15.27 -12.14
CA THR A 149 8.75 -15.29 -13.59
C THR A 149 7.87 -14.14 -14.08
N SER A 150 8.24 -13.49 -15.19
CA SER A 150 7.42 -12.46 -15.85
C SER A 150 6.06 -12.97 -16.33
N PHE A 151 5.90 -14.28 -16.50
CA PHE A 151 4.63 -14.92 -16.87
C PHE A 151 3.63 -14.96 -15.72
N ALA A 152 4.08 -14.94 -14.47
CA ALA A 152 3.22 -14.91 -13.30
C ALA A 152 2.67 -13.51 -13.10
N ASP A 153 1.39 -13.31 -13.39
CA ASP A 153 0.72 -12.04 -13.15
C ASP A 153 0.49 -11.79 -11.65
N PHE A 154 0.15 -10.55 -11.31
CA PHE A 154 -0.06 -10.16 -9.91
C PHE A 154 -1.26 -10.90 -9.29
N LYS A 155 -2.24 -11.30 -10.11
CA LYS A 155 -3.39 -12.09 -9.66
C LYS A 155 -2.94 -13.47 -9.19
N LEU A 156 -2.18 -14.21 -10.01
CA LEU A 156 -1.60 -15.49 -9.64
C LEU A 156 -0.74 -15.39 -8.37
N TYR A 157 0.08 -14.35 -8.26
CA TYR A 157 0.88 -14.12 -7.04
C TYR A 157 0.00 -13.97 -5.79
N LYS A 158 -1.13 -13.25 -5.89
CA LYS A 158 -2.08 -13.11 -4.78
C LYS A 158 -2.81 -14.41 -4.48
N ASP A 159 -3.23 -15.14 -5.51
CA ASP A 159 -3.97 -16.40 -5.37
C ASP A 159 -3.08 -17.45 -4.69
N VAL A 160 -1.83 -17.62 -5.14
CA VAL A 160 -0.84 -18.50 -4.49
C VAL A 160 -0.54 -18.05 -3.06
N SER A 161 -0.39 -16.74 -2.83
CA SER A 161 -0.22 -16.22 -1.47
C SER A 161 -1.42 -16.60 -0.58
N LYS A 162 -2.64 -16.51 -1.09
CA LYS A 162 -3.86 -16.85 -0.35
C LYS A 162 -3.95 -18.36 -0.09
N GLU A 163 -3.65 -19.17 -1.08
CA GLU A 163 -3.64 -20.64 -0.93
C GLU A 163 -2.63 -21.09 0.12
N ILE A 164 -1.43 -20.48 0.17
CA ILE A 164 -0.46 -20.74 1.24
C ILE A 164 -1.03 -20.33 2.61
N ASP A 165 -1.76 -19.20 2.70
CA ASP A 165 -2.41 -18.81 3.96
C ASP A 165 -3.44 -19.84 4.39
N GLU A 166 -4.27 -20.33 3.47
CA GLU A 166 -5.34 -21.28 3.75
C GLU A 166 -4.83 -22.68 4.10
N LYS A 167 -3.80 -23.18 3.40
CA LYS A 167 -3.33 -24.56 3.55
C LYS A 167 -2.18 -24.75 4.54
N LEU A 168 -1.30 -23.76 4.68
CA LEU A 168 -0.07 -23.92 5.46
C LEU A 168 -0.07 -23.17 6.79
N ILE A 169 -0.84 -22.10 6.96
CA ILE A 169 -0.91 -21.40 8.26
C ILE A 169 -1.79 -22.20 9.21
N GLY A 170 -1.29 -22.44 10.42
CA GLY A 170 -1.88 -23.33 11.41
C GLY A 170 -1.42 -24.79 11.30
N LEU A 171 -0.76 -25.18 10.19
CA LEU A 171 -0.21 -26.52 10.03
C LEU A 171 0.87 -26.76 11.09
N LYS A 172 0.83 -27.94 11.72
CA LYS A 172 1.83 -28.41 12.66
C LYS A 172 2.82 -29.34 11.95
N THR A 173 4.11 -29.04 12.01
CA THR A 173 5.16 -29.90 11.44
C THR A 173 5.27 -31.22 12.20
N SER A 174 5.98 -32.19 11.61
CA SER A 174 6.25 -33.51 12.21
C SER A 174 6.91 -33.43 13.59
N ASP A 175 7.73 -32.40 13.84
CA ASP A 175 8.39 -32.14 15.12
C ASP A 175 7.66 -31.10 16.00
N GLY A 176 6.44 -30.73 15.60
CA GLY A 176 5.50 -29.98 16.45
C GLY A 176 5.51 -28.45 16.32
N VAL A 177 6.29 -27.88 15.40
CA VAL A 177 6.29 -26.43 15.13
C VAL A 177 4.99 -26.04 14.42
N VAL A 178 4.27 -25.06 14.95
CA VAL A 178 3.07 -24.50 14.30
C VAL A 178 3.48 -23.40 13.34
N ILE A 179 3.03 -23.48 12.10
CA ILE A 179 3.29 -22.47 11.08
C ILE A 179 2.36 -21.27 11.29
N ASN A 180 2.93 -20.08 11.46
CA ASN A 180 2.16 -18.87 11.80
C ASN A 180 2.19 -17.78 10.72
N LYS A 181 3.18 -17.82 9.82
CA LYS A 181 3.37 -16.81 8.77
C LYS A 181 4.28 -17.32 7.66
N LYS A 182 4.24 -16.63 6.52
CA LYS A 182 5.11 -16.89 5.37
C LYS A 182 6.01 -15.71 5.02
N SER A 183 7.17 -15.99 4.46
CA SER A 183 8.02 -14.98 3.81
C SER A 183 7.50 -14.69 2.40
N LYS A 184 7.78 -13.49 1.89
CA LYS A 184 7.47 -13.15 0.50
C LYS A 184 8.34 -13.96 -0.49
N HIS A 185 9.57 -14.30 -0.08
CA HIS A 185 10.45 -15.21 -0.81
C HIS A 185 9.88 -16.63 -0.94
N PHE A 186 9.19 -17.14 0.08
CA PHE A 186 8.54 -18.45 0.03
C PHE A 186 7.48 -18.49 -1.07
N ILE A 187 6.66 -17.44 -1.21
CA ILE A 187 5.65 -17.31 -2.28
C ILE A 187 6.34 -17.37 -3.66
N ASN A 188 7.41 -16.59 -3.85
CA ASN A 188 8.18 -16.62 -5.10
C ASN A 188 8.71 -18.02 -5.42
N ARG A 189 9.16 -18.77 -4.41
CA ARG A 189 9.70 -20.14 -4.61
C ARG A 189 8.63 -21.19 -4.89
N VAL A 190 7.39 -21.00 -4.42
CA VAL A 190 6.25 -21.84 -4.81
C VAL A 190 5.95 -21.65 -6.30
N ILE A 191 5.98 -20.41 -6.79
CA ILE A 191 5.70 -20.10 -8.21
C ILE A 191 6.87 -20.47 -9.12
N GLY A 192 8.09 -20.08 -8.76
CA GLY A 192 9.30 -20.25 -9.55
C GLY A 192 9.66 -19.05 -10.43
N SER A 193 10.75 -19.20 -11.17
CA SER A 193 11.30 -18.20 -12.08
C SER A 193 12.03 -18.85 -13.24
N VAL A 194 11.74 -18.38 -14.45
CA VAL A 194 12.45 -18.79 -15.67
C VAL A 194 13.84 -18.16 -15.71
N GLU A 195 13.94 -16.89 -15.32
CA GLU A 195 15.14 -16.06 -15.30
C GLU A 195 16.23 -16.68 -14.42
N GLN A 196 15.84 -17.22 -13.26
CA GLN A 196 16.75 -17.91 -12.34
C GLN A 196 16.79 -19.42 -12.54
N LYS A 197 16.15 -19.98 -13.60
CA LYS A 197 16.06 -21.42 -13.89
C LYS A 197 15.57 -22.24 -12.68
N ARG A 198 14.55 -21.71 -12.02
CA ARG A 198 13.98 -22.25 -10.78
C ARG A 198 12.57 -22.75 -11.03
N ASN A 199 12.39 -24.06 -10.98
CA ASN A 199 11.05 -24.65 -10.94
C ASN A 199 10.37 -24.26 -9.63
N GLY A 200 9.07 -23.96 -9.74
CA GLY A 200 8.18 -23.81 -8.60
C GLY A 200 8.06 -25.11 -7.81
N VAL A 201 7.46 -25.02 -6.63
CA VAL A 201 7.17 -26.19 -5.78
C VAL A 201 5.70 -26.16 -5.45
N ASP A 202 5.01 -27.25 -5.77
CA ASP A 202 3.61 -27.45 -5.42
C ASP A 202 3.40 -27.31 -3.90
N ILE A 203 2.32 -26.64 -3.51
CA ILE A 203 1.96 -26.46 -2.10
C ILE A 203 1.70 -27.80 -1.43
N GLU A 204 1.14 -28.79 -2.13
CA GLU A 204 0.93 -30.14 -1.60
C GLU A 204 2.26 -30.84 -1.28
N HIS A 205 3.29 -30.61 -2.10
CA HIS A 205 4.64 -31.07 -1.77
C HIS A 205 5.20 -30.38 -0.53
N ALA A 206 4.97 -29.08 -0.36
CA ALA A 206 5.39 -28.37 0.84
C ALA A 206 4.69 -28.89 2.10
N ILE A 207 3.39 -29.18 2.04
CA ILE A 207 2.62 -29.81 3.12
C ILE A 207 3.22 -31.17 3.47
N ARG A 208 3.43 -32.03 2.47
CA ARG A 208 4.03 -33.36 2.66
C ARG A 208 5.40 -33.27 3.32
N ILE A 209 6.27 -32.38 2.84
CA ILE A 209 7.62 -32.17 3.41
C ILE A 209 7.55 -31.75 4.89
N LEU A 210 6.58 -30.94 5.28
CA LEU A 210 6.45 -30.48 6.67
C LEU A 210 5.83 -31.54 7.59
N SER A 211 4.91 -32.35 7.07
CA SER A 211 4.15 -33.34 7.86
C SER A 211 4.89 -34.68 7.99
N THR A 212 5.55 -35.15 6.94
CA THR A 212 6.22 -36.46 6.88
C THR A 212 7.58 -36.39 6.16
N PRO A 213 8.55 -35.63 6.70
CA PRO A 213 9.89 -35.53 6.12
C PRO A 213 10.69 -36.83 6.25
N ASP A 214 11.62 -37.05 5.31
CA ASP A 214 12.65 -38.09 5.43
C ASP A 214 13.79 -37.63 6.36
N ASP A 215 14.12 -36.34 6.34
CA ASP A 215 15.19 -35.74 7.14
C ASP A 215 14.78 -34.37 7.72
N ILE A 216 15.24 -34.11 8.95
CA ILE A 216 15.02 -32.86 9.67
C ILE A 216 16.38 -32.34 10.16
N LYS A 217 16.89 -31.31 9.46
CA LYS A 217 18.16 -30.66 9.79
C LYS A 217 17.94 -29.36 10.55
N ARG A 218 18.39 -29.31 11.81
CA ARG A 218 18.36 -28.11 12.64
C ARG A 218 19.57 -27.23 12.36
N LEU A 219 19.33 -25.96 12.02
CA LEU A 219 20.35 -24.93 11.78
C LEU A 219 20.20 -23.80 12.81
N LYS A 220 21.19 -22.90 12.87
CA LYS A 220 21.26 -21.80 13.85
C LYS A 220 19.97 -20.97 13.96
N HIS A 221 19.30 -20.70 12.84
CA HIS A 221 18.11 -19.83 12.78
C HIS A 221 16.91 -20.46 12.06
N SER A 222 17.00 -21.74 11.69
CA SER A 222 15.97 -22.41 10.89
C SER A 222 16.04 -23.92 11.06
N THR A 223 14.91 -24.60 10.93
CA THR A 223 14.84 -26.05 10.73
C THR A 223 14.51 -26.31 9.28
N ARG A 224 15.27 -27.20 8.63
CA ARG A 224 15.02 -27.65 7.26
C ARG A 224 14.43 -29.05 7.29
N TYR A 225 13.27 -29.19 6.69
CA TYR A 225 12.57 -30.45 6.46
C TYR A 225 12.80 -30.83 5.00
N SER A 226 13.06 -32.11 4.71
CA SER A 226 13.27 -32.56 3.34
C SER A 226 12.72 -33.95 3.08
N ILE A 227 12.28 -34.16 1.84
CA ILE A 227 11.92 -35.46 1.27
C ILE A 227 12.76 -35.66 0.01
N MET A 228 13.46 -36.78 -0.07
CA MET A 228 14.30 -37.11 -1.24
C MET A 228 13.46 -37.17 -2.52
N GLY A 229 13.97 -36.55 -3.59
CA GLY A 229 13.27 -36.48 -4.88
C GLY A 229 12.09 -35.52 -4.96
N VAL A 230 11.64 -34.94 -3.83
CA VAL A 230 10.55 -33.95 -3.79
C VAL A 230 11.12 -32.56 -3.53
N GLY A 231 11.73 -32.33 -2.37
CA GLY A 231 12.14 -30.99 -2.00
C GLY A 231 12.50 -30.79 -0.54
N SER A 232 12.74 -29.53 -0.20
CA SER A 232 12.98 -29.08 1.16
C SER A 232 12.24 -27.79 1.48
N VAL A 233 11.76 -27.69 2.71
CA VAL A 233 11.13 -26.50 3.28
C VAL A 233 11.96 -26.06 4.48
N SER A 234 12.30 -24.77 4.54
CA SER A 234 12.99 -24.17 5.69
C SER A 234 12.02 -23.30 6.49
N VAL A 235 11.95 -23.56 7.79
CA VAL A 235 11.04 -22.88 8.73
C VAL A 235 11.86 -22.26 9.86
N ASN A 236 11.48 -21.08 10.34
CA ASN A 236 12.00 -20.55 11.59
C ASN A 236 11.29 -21.26 12.78
N PRO A 237 11.99 -22.07 13.59
CA PRO A 237 11.35 -22.89 14.63
C PRO A 237 10.77 -22.05 15.77
N LYS A 238 11.29 -20.83 16.01
CA LYS A 238 10.79 -19.94 17.08
C LYS A 238 9.51 -19.22 16.67
N THR A 239 9.44 -18.74 15.43
CA THR A 239 8.32 -17.90 14.97
C THR A 239 7.30 -18.66 14.13
N GLY A 240 7.56 -19.91 13.75
CA GLY A 240 6.74 -20.65 12.80
C GLY A 240 6.70 -20.02 11.41
N LYS A 241 7.76 -19.29 11.00
CA LYS A 241 7.77 -18.58 9.71
C LYS A 241 8.29 -19.49 8.62
N LEU A 242 7.51 -19.72 7.56
CA LEU A 242 8.01 -20.32 6.32
C LEU A 242 9.02 -19.38 5.67
N ILE A 243 10.28 -19.82 5.55
CA ILE A 243 11.38 -19.00 5.05
C ILE A 243 11.52 -19.21 3.54
N GLN A 244 11.65 -20.45 3.11
CA GLN A 244 12.00 -20.83 1.75
C GLN A 244 11.52 -22.26 1.46
N VAL A 245 11.18 -22.54 0.21
CA VAL A 245 10.98 -23.89 -0.32
C VAL A 245 11.87 -24.08 -1.54
N ASN A 246 12.38 -25.29 -1.74
CA ASN A 246 13.23 -25.64 -2.88
C ASN A 246 12.86 -27.03 -3.40
N PRO A 247 12.77 -27.24 -4.72
CA PRO A 247 12.76 -28.59 -5.26
C PRO A 247 14.13 -29.21 -5.02
N LEU A 248 14.16 -30.49 -4.64
CA LEU A 248 15.39 -31.28 -4.63
C LEU A 248 15.42 -31.96 -5.99
N GLY A 249 16.28 -31.47 -6.88
CA GLY A 249 16.45 -32.09 -8.19
C GLY A 249 16.78 -33.56 -7.99
N GLY A 250 16.01 -34.45 -8.63
CA GLY A 250 16.52 -35.79 -8.88
C GLY A 250 17.88 -35.63 -9.56
N ARG A 251 18.92 -36.29 -9.05
CA ARG A 251 20.13 -36.50 -9.85
C ARG A 251 19.63 -37.03 -11.19
N LYS A 252 19.87 -36.32 -12.30
CA LYS A 252 19.90 -36.99 -13.59
C LYS A 252 20.90 -38.12 -13.41
N LYS A 253 20.42 -39.36 -13.38
CA LYS A 253 21.30 -40.48 -13.72
C LYS A 253 21.71 -40.19 -15.15
N ASN A 254 22.98 -39.88 -15.33
CA ASN A 254 23.60 -40.03 -16.63
C ASN A 254 23.73 -41.54 -16.80
N ASP A 255 22.76 -42.14 -17.49
CA ASP A 255 22.94 -43.44 -18.13
C ASP A 255 23.60 -43.19 -19.49
#